data_AF-A0ABD1DWP4-F1
#
_entry.id   AF-A0ABD1DWP4-F1
#
_cell.length_a   1.000
_cell.length_b   1.000
_cell.length_c   1.000
_cell.angle_alpha   90.00
_cell.angle_beta   90.00
_cell.angle_gamma   90.00
#
_symmetry.space_group_name_H-M   'P 1'
#
loop_
_entity.id
_entity.type
_entity.pdbx_description
1 polymer ?
#
loop_
_entity_poly.entity_id
_entity_poly.type
_entity_poly.pdbx_seq_one_letter_code
_entity_poly.pdbx_strand_id
1 'polypeptide(L)'
;MTTLLSNVILTALYIWNFPELNPMILRRFREPGDVERAYELVHKSQGLEQTRFLARKHCIEALRLASQISESPYQKGLIVVGDFVLNRMK
;
A
#
# COMPACT_ATOMS: atom_id res chain seq x y z
N MET A 1 -3.59 17.86 3.41
CA MET A 1 -2.79 17.36 2.26
C MET A 1 -1.50 16.67 2.70
N THR A 2 -1.38 16.26 3.97
CA THR A 2 -0.11 16.30 4.70
C THR A 2 0.24 15.01 5.43
N THR A 3 -0.47 13.91 5.16
CA THR A 3 -0.16 12.62 5.79
C THR A 3 -0.24 11.56 4.73
N LEU A 4 0.91 10.95 4.46
CA LEU A 4 0.96 9.60 3.93
C LEU A 4 0.34 9.48 2.52
N LEU A 5 0.95 10.11 1.51
CA LEU A 5 1.73 9.27 0.59
C LEU A 5 2.26 8.07 1.38
N SER A 6 1.55 6.94 1.39
CA SER A 6 1.96 5.60 0.94
C SER A 6 3.47 5.39 0.63
N ASN A 7 4.35 6.07 1.35
CA ASN A 7 5.73 6.45 1.01
C ASN A 7 6.72 5.29 1.03
N VAL A 8 6.24 4.07 1.27
CA VAL A 8 7.08 2.88 1.26
C VAL A 8 6.55 1.87 0.26
N ILE A 9 5.23 1.72 0.10
CA ILE A 9 4.64 0.69 -0.76
C ILE A 9 4.46 1.17 -2.20
N LEU A 10 4.02 2.42 -2.41
CA LEU A 10 4.03 3.02 -3.76
C LEU A 10 5.47 3.22 -4.25
N THR A 11 6.41 3.59 -3.39
CA THR A 11 7.78 3.87 -3.80
C THR A 11 8.53 2.61 -4.23
N ALA A 12 8.40 1.49 -3.48
CA ALA A 12 9.18 0.28 -3.75
C ALA A 12 8.67 -0.56 -4.94
N LEU A 13 7.36 -0.66 -5.15
CA LEU A 13 6.80 -1.47 -6.24
C LEU A 13 6.82 -0.75 -7.59
N TYR A 14 6.88 0.59 -7.58
CA TYR A 14 6.60 1.42 -8.74
C TYR A 14 7.84 1.89 -9.50
N ILE A 15 8.94 2.17 -8.79
CA ILE A 15 10.23 2.60 -9.38
C ILE A 15 10.72 1.64 -10.47
N TRP A 16 10.40 0.34 -10.36
CA TRP A 16 10.80 -0.67 -11.33
C TRP A 16 9.99 -0.64 -12.64
N ASN A 17 8.73 -0.17 -12.58
CA ASN A 17 7.84 -0.17 -13.74
C ASN A 17 7.86 1.17 -14.50
N PHE A 18 8.24 2.27 -13.84
CA PHE A 18 8.22 3.62 -14.42
C PHE A 18 9.49 4.40 -14.07
N PRO A 19 10.63 4.10 -14.73
CA PRO A 19 11.91 4.77 -14.45
C PRO A 19 11.86 6.28 -14.72
N GLU A 20 10.89 6.76 -15.51
CA GLU A 20 10.67 8.19 -15.75
C GLU A 20 10.30 8.99 -14.49
N LEU A 21 9.78 8.36 -13.43
CA LEU A 21 9.56 9.04 -12.15
C LEU A 21 10.84 9.34 -11.38
N ASN A 22 11.91 8.58 -11.60
CA ASN A 22 13.15 8.72 -10.82
C ASN A 22 13.72 10.16 -10.84
N PRO A 23 13.87 10.84 -12.00
CA PRO A 23 14.32 12.22 -12.02
C PRO A 23 13.35 13.16 -11.28
N MET A 24 12.04 12.95 -11.38
CA MET A 24 11.02 13.76 -10.66
C MET A 24 11.13 13.59 -9.14
N ILE A 25 11.36 12.35 -8.66
CA ILE A 25 11.56 12.04 -7.24
C ILE A 25 12.86 12.67 -6.73
N LEU A 26 13.95 12.57 -7.49
CA LEU A 26 15.25 13.13 -7.12
C LEU A 26 15.18 14.64 -6.92
N ARG A 27 14.42 15.34 -7.77
CA ARG A 27 14.17 16.79 -7.62
C ARG A 27 12.99 17.14 -6.70
N ARG A 28 12.42 16.15 -6.00
CA ARG A 28 11.29 16.30 -5.05
C ARG A 28 10.05 16.97 -5.66
N PHE A 29 9.74 16.66 -6.92
CA PHE A 29 8.58 17.20 -7.65
C PHE A 29 8.52 18.74 -7.66
N ARG A 30 9.68 19.39 -7.77
CA ARG A 30 9.80 20.86 -7.71
C ARG A 30 9.57 21.55 -9.06
N GLU A 31 9.58 20.82 -10.16
CA GLU A 31 9.33 21.42 -11.47
C GLU A 31 7.82 21.48 -11.78
N PRO A 32 7.36 22.50 -12.52
CA PRO A 32 5.97 22.55 -12.99
C PRO A 32 5.63 21.30 -13.81
N GLY A 33 4.50 20.67 -13.52
CA GLY A 33 4.06 19.45 -14.23
C GLY A 33 4.54 18.14 -13.60
N ASP A 34 5.46 18.16 -12.63
CA ASP A 34 5.97 16.95 -11.97
C ASP A 34 4.86 16.18 -11.23
N VAL A 35 3.99 16.91 -10.55
CA VAL A 35 2.89 16.32 -9.77
C VAL A 35 1.81 15.78 -10.70
N GLU A 36 1.44 16.55 -11.72
CA GLU A 36 0.46 16.14 -12.74
C GLU A 36 0.93 14.89 -13.47
N ARG A 37 2.20 14.86 -13.90
CA ARG A 37 2.77 13.71 -14.61
C ARG A 37 2.88 12.48 -13.72
N ALA A 38 3.34 12.64 -12.48
CA ALA A 38 3.38 11.53 -11.53
C ALA A 38 1.97 10.97 -11.25
N TYR A 39 0.96 11.84 -11.15
CA TYR A 39 -0.43 11.43 -10.99
C TYR A 39 -0.95 10.65 -12.20
N GLU A 40 -0.71 11.12 -13.42
CA GLU A 40 -1.08 10.39 -14.65
C GLU A 40 -0.46 9.01 -14.70
N LEU A 41 0.81 8.89 -14.33
CA LEU A 41 1.56 7.64 -14.37
C LEU A 41 1.04 6.69 -13.29
N VAL A 42 0.81 7.18 -12.07
CA VAL A 42 0.19 6.39 -11.00
C VAL A 42 -1.20 5.90 -11.43
N HIS A 43 -1.98 6.73 -12.10
CA HIS A 43 -3.31 6.38 -12.58
C HIS A 43 -3.29 5.38 -13.75
N LYS A 44 -2.33 5.50 -14.67
CA LYS A 44 -2.08 4.51 -15.73
C LYS A 44 -1.59 3.19 -15.17
N SER A 45 -0.97 3.22 -14.00
CA SER A 45 -0.51 2.02 -13.33
C SER A 45 -1.65 1.36 -12.58
N GLN A 46 -1.70 0.04 -12.65
CA GLN A 46 -2.52 -0.76 -11.73
C GLN A 46 -1.89 -0.82 -10.32
N GLY A 47 -0.95 0.07 -9.97
CA GLY A 47 -0.15 0.00 -8.74
C GLY A 47 -0.98 0.13 -7.46
N LEU A 48 -2.07 0.91 -7.49
CA LEU A 48 -2.99 1.03 -6.36
C LEU A 48 -3.77 -0.27 -6.13
N GLU A 49 -4.27 -0.88 -7.20
CA GLU A 49 -5.00 -2.16 -7.13
C GLU A 49 -4.06 -3.30 -6.71
N GLN A 50 -2.85 -3.35 -7.28
CA GLN A 50 -1.83 -4.34 -6.91
C GLN A 50 -1.43 -4.21 -5.44
N THR A 51 -1.27 -2.98 -4.94
CA THR A 51 -0.98 -2.72 -3.53
C THR A 51 -2.13 -3.16 -2.63
N ARG A 52 -3.38 -2.84 -3.00
CA ARG A 52 -4.57 -3.33 -2.27
C ARG A 52 -4.63 -4.85 -2.27
N PHE A 53 -4.37 -5.47 -3.41
CA PHE A 53 -4.37 -6.93 -3.55
C PHE A 53 -3.31 -7.57 -2.66
N LEU A 54 -2.08 -7.04 -2.67
CA LEU A 54 -0.99 -7.54 -1.85
C LEU A 54 -1.25 -7.34 -0.35
N ALA A 55 -1.70 -6.15 0.04
CA ALA A 55 -2.09 -5.86 1.42
C ALA A 55 -3.22 -6.79 1.91
N ARG A 56 -4.23 -7.04 1.07
CA ARG A 56 -5.32 -7.99 1.37
C ARG A 56 -4.79 -9.41 1.54
N LYS A 57 -3.92 -9.87 0.63
CA LYS A 57 -3.30 -11.21 0.71
C LYS A 57 -2.52 -11.39 2.02
N HIS A 58 -1.71 -10.40 2.40
CA HIS A 58 -0.97 -10.44 3.66
C HIS A 58 -1.88 -10.44 4.89
N CYS A 59 -2.96 -9.65 4.90
CA CYS A 59 -3.91 -9.63 6.01
C CYS A 59 -4.65 -10.97 6.15
N ILE A 60 -5.08 -11.58 5.04
CA ILE A 60 -5.72 -12.90 5.05
C ILE A 60 -4.76 -13.95 5.62
N GLU A 61 -3.49 -13.92 5.21
CA GLU A 61 -2.49 -14.85 5.73
C GLU A 61 -2.20 -14.62 7.21
N ALA A 62 -2.14 -13.36 7.66
CA ALA A 62 -2.00 -13.03 9.07
C ALA A 62 -3.17 -13.56 9.92
N LEU A 63 -4.41 -13.48 9.42
CA LEU A 63 -5.59 -14.05 10.07
C LEU A 63 -5.51 -15.58 10.15
N ARG A 64 -5.07 -16.24 9.06
CA ARG A 64 -4.87 -17.70 9.02
C ARG A 64 -3.83 -18.17 10.05
N LEU A 65 -2.75 -17.40 10.24
CA LEU A 65 -1.74 -17.71 11.24
C LEU A 65 -2.24 -17.42 12.66
N ALA A 66 -2.97 -16.31 12.85
CA ALA A 66 -3.56 -15.97 14.15
C ALA A 66 -4.57 -17.03 14.62
N SER A 67 -5.32 -17.66 13.69
CA SER A 67 -6.26 -18.74 14.04
C SER A 67 -5.59 -20.05 14.47
N GLN A 68 -4.28 -20.21 14.24
CA GLN A 68 -3.53 -21.40 14.70
C GLN A 68 -2.98 -21.26 16.12
N ILE A 69 -3.02 -20.05 16.69
CA ILE A 69 -2.62 -19.79 18.07
C ILE A 69 -3.72 -20.31 19.00
N SER A 70 -3.32 -20.79 20.18
CA SER A 70 -4.23 -21.22 21.23
C SER A 70 -5.31 -20.18 21.52
N GLU A 71 -6.55 -20.64 21.70
CA GLU A 71 -7.67 -19.75 22.00
C GLU A 71 -7.38 -18.91 23.23
N SER A 72 -7.49 -17.60 23.07
CA SER A 72 -7.27 -16.62 24.13
C SER A 72 -7.93 -15.30 23.76
N PRO A 73 -8.15 -14.40 24.73
CA PRO A 73 -8.59 -13.03 24.45
C PRO A 73 -7.66 -12.29 23.48
N TYR A 74 -6.36 -12.58 23.52
CA TYR A 74 -5.35 -11.99 22.64
C TYR A 74 -5.47 -12.49 21.20
N GLN A 75 -5.69 -13.79 21.02
CA GLN A 75 -5.92 -14.39 19.70
C GLN A 75 -7.19 -13.83 19.06
N LYS A 76 -8.28 -13.68 19.82
CA LYS A 76 -9.50 -13.01 19.35
C LYS A 76 -9.24 -11.55 18.98
N GLY A 77 -8.44 -10.83 19.77
CA GLY A 77 -8.04 -9.45 19.47
C GLY A 77 -7.29 -9.32 18.14
N LEU A 78 -6.35 -10.22 17.85
CA LEU A 78 -5.62 -10.24 16.57
C LEU A 78 -6.56 -10.48 15.38
N ILE A 79 -7.52 -11.39 15.52
CA ILE A 79 -8.52 -11.66 14.49
C ILE A 79 -9.37 -10.41 14.22
N VAL A 80 -9.87 -9.76 15.28
CA VAL A 80 -10.69 -8.55 15.15
C VAL A 80 -9.91 -7.43 14.46
N VAL A 81 -8.65 -7.21 14.81
CA VAL A 81 -7.80 -6.18 14.16
C VAL A 81 -7.59 -6.49 12.68
N GLY A 82 -7.34 -7.76 12.32
CA GLY A 82 -7.20 -8.18 10.93
C GLY A 82 -8.48 -7.95 10.12
N ASP A 83 -9.65 -8.26 10.68
CA ASP A 83 -10.96 -7.99 10.06
C ASP A 83 -11.23 -6.49 9.89
N PHE A 84 -10.85 -5.65 10.87
CA PHE A 84 -10.94 -4.20 10.73
C PHE A 84 -10.11 -3.68 9.56
N VAL A 85 -8.88 -4.16 9.41
CA VAL A 85 -8.01 -3.75 8.28
C VAL A 85 -8.62 -4.18 6.95
N LEU A 86 -9.11 -5.42 6.85
CA LEU A 86 -9.76 -5.92 5.63
C LEU A 86 -11.03 -5.13 5.25
N ASN A 87 -11.85 -4.76 6.24
CA ASN A 87 -13.08 -4.00 6.00
C ASN A 87 -12.81 -2.54 5.60
N ARG A 88 -11.69 -1.95 6.02
CA ARG A 88 -11.28 -0.61 5.54
C ARG A 88 -10.74 -0.59 4.12
N MET A 89 -10.36 -1.74 3.57
CA MET A 89 -9.85 -1.87 2.20
C MET A 89 -10.92 -2.24 1.16
N LYS A 90 -12.18 -2.45 1.60
CA LYS A 90 -13.35 -2.50 0.71
C LYS A 90 -13.63 -1.08 0.22
#